data_AF-A0A0V0QNH4-F1
#
_entry.id   AF-A0A0V0QNH4-F1
#
_cell.length_a   1.000
_cell.length_b   1.000
_cell.length_c   1.000
_cell.angle_alpha   90.00
_cell.angle_beta   90.00
_cell.angle_gamma   90.00
#
_symmetry.space_group_name_H-M   'P 1'
#
loop_
_entity.id
_entity.type
_entity.pdbx_description
1 polymer ?
#
loop_
_entity_poly.entity_id
_entity_poly.type
_entity_poly.pdbx_seq_one_letter_code
_entity_poly.pdbx_strand_id
1 'polypeptide(L)'
;MDETYFLQRLYELDHTQITISGTAKYCIVNYISAQRIVSIIHDQIKQARKDRKLYFIYLMFEIIQESKKKGQQFIQYFGQILKDVCIDLAETIDKFEDIKQIRSCISTWQTQQIYDQQFCEKLQKILLPKYNELQEESSKYVKKGQNKYDKAFIKNYQLIKQILKFQQQYQQTSDACIDLASEFLQQNQKNVNEHEQNKENDHMEIEQKQ
;
A
#
# COMPACT_ATOMS: atom_id res chain seq x y z
N MET A 1 35.84 23.45 -13.82
CA MET A 1 34.44 23.29 -13.38
C MET A 1 33.95 24.65 -12.94
N ASP A 2 32.78 25.06 -13.38
CA ASP A 2 32.16 26.35 -13.00
C ASP A 2 31.29 26.11 -11.75
N GLU A 3 31.75 26.62 -10.60
CA GLU A 3 31.09 26.38 -9.30
C GLU A 3 29.72 27.04 -9.21
N THR A 4 29.56 28.25 -9.76
CA THR A 4 28.29 28.98 -9.72
C THR A 4 27.23 28.23 -10.52
N TYR A 5 27.61 27.79 -11.73
CA TYR A 5 26.72 26.97 -12.55
C TYR A 5 26.39 25.64 -11.85
N PHE A 6 27.37 25.00 -11.21
CA PHE A 6 27.12 23.76 -10.49
C PHE A 6 26.17 23.94 -9.30
N LEU A 7 26.34 25.00 -8.51
CA LEU A 7 25.44 25.34 -7.40
C LEU A 7 24.01 25.60 -7.89
N GLN A 8 23.84 26.28 -9.02
CA GLN A 8 22.53 26.46 -9.63
C GLN A 8 21.89 25.12 -9.98
N ARG A 9 22.64 24.18 -10.58
CA ARG A 9 22.14 22.84 -10.87
C ARG A 9 21.72 22.08 -9.61
N LEU A 10 22.50 22.20 -8.52
CA LEU A 10 22.13 21.60 -7.23
C LEU A 10 20.88 22.25 -6.64
N TYR A 11 20.69 23.56 -6.83
CA TYR A 11 19.47 24.25 -6.41
C TYR A 11 18.24 23.78 -7.19
N GLU A 12 18.38 23.48 -8.48
CA GLU A 12 17.31 23.00 -9.37
C GLU A 12 17.04 21.48 -9.26
N LEU A 13 17.79 20.75 -8.42
CA LEU A 13 17.55 19.32 -8.19
C LEU A 13 16.14 19.06 -7.64
N ASP A 14 15.45 18.13 -8.30
CA ASP A 14 14.15 17.60 -7.91
C ASP A 14 14.15 16.06 -7.96
N HIS A 15 12.96 15.47 -7.87
CA HIS A 15 12.76 14.02 -7.91
C HIS A 15 12.81 13.43 -9.33
N THR A 16 12.94 14.25 -10.37
CA THR A 16 12.88 13.78 -11.76
C THR A 16 14.23 13.22 -12.20
N GLN A 17 14.20 12.14 -12.97
CA GLN A 17 15.43 11.58 -13.52
C GLN A 17 16.15 12.52 -14.50
N ILE A 18 15.44 13.50 -15.06
CA ILE A 18 16.02 14.49 -15.98
C ILE A 18 17.02 15.38 -15.24
N THR A 19 16.63 15.96 -14.10
CA THR A 19 17.52 16.86 -13.34
C THR A 19 18.67 16.09 -12.70
N ILE A 20 18.39 14.88 -12.17
CA ILE A 20 19.38 13.99 -11.54
C ILE A 20 20.43 13.55 -12.57
N SER A 21 20.01 12.90 -13.67
CA SER A 21 20.92 12.39 -14.68
C SER A 21 21.69 13.51 -15.39
N GLY A 22 21.03 14.64 -15.68
CA GLY A 22 21.68 15.80 -16.27
C GLY A 22 22.81 16.36 -15.38
N THR A 23 22.58 16.41 -14.06
CA THR A 23 23.57 16.90 -13.10
C THR A 23 24.68 15.88 -12.86
N ALA A 24 24.36 14.59 -12.80
CA ALA A 24 25.38 13.55 -12.75
C ALA A 24 26.32 13.60 -13.96
N LYS A 25 25.78 13.75 -15.19
CA LYS A 25 26.59 13.91 -16.40
C LYS A 25 27.54 15.10 -16.33
N TYR A 26 27.08 16.25 -15.81
CA TYR A 26 27.95 17.41 -15.58
C TYR A 26 29.12 17.06 -14.64
N CYS A 27 28.85 16.33 -13.55
CA CYS A 27 29.89 15.86 -12.63
C CYS A 27 30.90 14.93 -13.32
N ILE A 28 30.44 13.97 -14.11
CA ILE A 28 31.31 13.01 -14.82
C ILE A 28 32.17 13.69 -15.88
N VAL A 29 31.64 14.69 -16.59
CA VAL A 29 32.44 15.51 -17.53
C VAL A 29 33.55 16.26 -16.79
N ASN A 30 33.26 16.76 -15.59
CA ASN A 30 34.18 17.52 -14.75
C ASN A 30 34.92 16.66 -13.70
N TYR A 31 35.10 15.35 -13.95
CA TYR A 31 35.69 14.40 -12.98
C TYR A 31 37.09 14.76 -12.45
N ILE A 32 37.86 15.60 -13.18
CA ILE A 32 39.14 16.14 -12.69
C ILE A 32 38.94 16.90 -11.38
N SER A 33 37.80 17.59 -11.23
CA SER A 33 37.42 18.33 -10.03
C SER A 33 36.59 17.48 -9.05
N ALA A 34 36.64 16.14 -9.12
CA ALA A 34 35.79 15.26 -8.33
C ALA A 34 35.81 15.57 -6.82
N GLN A 35 36.98 15.83 -6.24
CA GLN A 35 37.09 16.17 -4.81
C GLN A 35 36.30 17.44 -4.47
N ARG A 36 36.43 18.48 -5.30
CA ARG A 36 35.71 19.75 -5.10
C ARG A 36 34.21 19.58 -5.30
N ILE A 37 33.80 18.80 -6.30
CA ILE A 37 32.39 18.47 -6.55
C ILE A 37 31.78 17.76 -5.32
N VAL A 38 32.45 16.74 -4.80
CA VAL A 38 31.98 15.99 -3.62
C VAL A 38 31.93 16.89 -2.38
N SER A 39 32.91 17.77 -2.18
CA SER A 39 32.89 18.76 -1.09
C SER A 39 31.66 19.67 -1.19
N ILE A 40 31.38 20.23 -2.37
CA ILE A 40 30.21 21.10 -2.58
C ILE A 40 28.93 20.32 -2.32
N ILE A 41 28.79 19.10 -2.84
CA ILE A 41 27.62 18.25 -2.60
C ILE A 41 27.43 18.01 -1.10
N HIS A 42 28.51 17.70 -0.37
CA HIS A 42 28.47 17.48 1.08
C HIS A 42 27.98 18.72 1.83
N ASP A 43 28.50 19.90 1.50
CA ASP A 43 28.10 21.17 2.12
C ASP A 43 26.63 21.50 1.80
N GLN A 44 26.18 21.21 0.59
CA GLN A 44 24.78 21.40 0.19
C GLN A 44 23.84 20.42 0.89
N ILE A 45 24.24 19.16 1.12
CA ILE A 45 23.45 18.19 1.89
C ILE A 45 23.21 18.69 3.32
N LYS A 46 24.25 19.23 3.97
CA LYS A 46 24.15 19.78 5.34
C LYS A 46 23.20 20.98 5.43
N GLN A 47 23.18 21.82 4.39
CA GLN A 47 22.34 23.01 4.33
C GLN A 47 20.93 22.74 3.78
N ALA A 48 20.73 21.60 3.13
CA ALA A 48 19.45 21.25 2.51
C ALA A 48 18.37 20.98 3.56
N ARG A 49 17.15 21.44 3.24
CA ARG A 49 15.95 21.05 3.97
C ARG A 49 15.74 19.53 3.89
N LYS A 50 15.10 18.97 4.91
CA LYS A 50 14.82 17.53 5.06
C LYS A 50 14.24 16.88 3.79
N ASP A 51 13.29 17.54 3.14
CA ASP A 51 12.58 17.08 1.94
C ASP A 51 13.48 16.97 0.70
N ARG A 52 14.59 17.70 0.66
CA ARG A 52 15.52 17.73 -0.49
C ARG A 52 16.69 16.77 -0.35
N LYS A 53 17.01 16.32 0.87
CA LYS A 53 18.19 15.48 1.13
C LYS A 53 18.17 14.18 0.32
N LEU A 54 16.99 13.61 0.09
CA LEU A 54 16.83 12.39 -0.72
C LEU A 54 17.30 12.58 -2.18
N TYR A 55 17.10 13.76 -2.77
CA TYR A 55 17.52 14.04 -4.15
C TYR A 55 19.05 14.04 -4.29
N PHE A 56 19.75 14.50 -3.26
CA PHE A 56 21.21 14.40 -3.22
C PHE A 56 21.67 12.95 -3.15
N ILE A 57 20.96 12.07 -2.44
CA ILE A 57 21.30 10.65 -2.40
C ILE A 57 21.12 9.99 -3.77
N TYR A 58 20.04 10.30 -4.48
CA TYR A 58 19.88 9.83 -5.86
C TYR A 58 20.98 10.37 -6.78
N LEU A 59 21.35 11.65 -6.63
CA LEU A 59 22.46 12.23 -7.39
C LEU A 59 23.79 11.51 -7.08
N MET A 60 24.12 11.28 -5.80
CA MET A 60 25.32 10.54 -5.43
C MET A 60 25.30 9.13 -6.01
N PHE A 61 24.14 8.45 -5.93
CA PHE A 61 23.96 7.11 -6.49
C PHE A 61 24.24 7.10 -8.00
N GLU A 62 23.66 8.04 -8.75
CA GLU A 62 23.85 8.19 -10.20
C GLU A 62 25.30 8.51 -10.55
N ILE A 63 25.94 9.46 -9.84
CA ILE A 63 27.36 9.81 -10.07
C ILE A 63 28.25 8.59 -9.80
N ILE A 64 28.07 7.89 -8.69
CA ILE A 64 28.86 6.71 -8.34
C ILE A 64 28.69 5.63 -9.43
N GLN A 65 27.46 5.41 -9.88
CA GLN A 65 27.15 4.42 -10.92
C GLN A 65 27.80 4.76 -12.27
N GLU A 66 27.69 6.01 -12.73
CA GLU A 66 28.33 6.48 -13.97
C GLU A 66 29.86 6.54 -13.85
N SER A 67 30.39 6.77 -12.65
CA SER A 67 31.82 6.95 -12.41
C SER A 67 32.67 5.69 -12.58
N LYS A 68 32.02 4.50 -12.64
CA LYS A 68 32.70 3.20 -12.82
C LYS A 68 33.56 3.16 -14.09
N LYS A 69 33.10 3.82 -15.16
CA LYS A 69 33.83 3.93 -16.43
C LYS A 69 34.84 5.09 -16.43
N LYS A 70 34.46 6.24 -15.84
CA LYS A 70 35.25 7.47 -15.86
C LYS A 70 35.02 8.27 -14.58
N GLY A 71 36.10 8.64 -13.90
CA GLY A 71 35.99 9.40 -12.65
C GLY A 71 35.87 8.54 -11.40
N GLN A 72 36.52 7.36 -11.37
CA GLN A 72 36.50 6.45 -10.22
C GLN A 72 36.91 7.11 -8.88
N GLN A 73 37.59 8.27 -8.92
CA GLN A 73 37.87 9.09 -7.75
C GLN A 73 36.60 9.50 -6.99
N PHE A 74 35.45 9.62 -7.67
CA PHE A 74 34.16 9.88 -7.02
C PHE A 74 33.84 8.83 -5.96
N ILE A 75 34.11 7.55 -6.23
CA ILE A 75 33.85 6.45 -5.28
C ILE A 75 34.68 6.68 -4.00
N GLN A 76 35.96 7.02 -4.14
CA GLN A 76 36.83 7.26 -2.99
C GLN A 76 36.39 8.49 -2.18
N TYR A 77 36.07 9.61 -2.84
CA TYR A 77 35.68 10.83 -2.15
C TYR A 77 34.30 10.73 -1.51
N PHE A 78 33.33 10.09 -2.15
CA PHE A 78 32.03 9.82 -1.52
C PHE A 78 32.17 8.88 -0.32
N GLY A 79 33.01 7.84 -0.42
CA GLY A 79 33.32 6.95 0.70
C GLY A 79 33.74 7.68 1.98
N GLN A 80 34.48 8.79 1.86
CA GLN A 80 34.95 9.58 3.00
C GLN A 80 33.82 10.34 3.71
N ILE A 81 32.79 10.77 3.00
CA ILE A 81 31.69 11.58 3.56
C ILE A 81 30.44 10.75 3.90
N LEU A 82 30.32 9.52 3.37
CA LEU A 82 29.10 8.72 3.46
C LEU A 82 28.67 8.43 4.90
N LYS A 83 29.61 8.28 5.83
CA LYS A 83 29.31 8.08 7.25
C LYS A 83 28.58 9.30 7.82
N ASP A 84 29.13 10.49 7.61
CA ASP A 84 28.56 11.75 8.09
C ASP A 84 27.21 12.01 7.46
N VAL A 85 27.08 11.77 6.14
CA VAL A 85 25.81 11.86 5.42
C VAL A 85 24.77 10.90 5.99
N CYS A 86 25.13 9.65 6.31
CA CYS A 86 24.17 8.70 6.89
C CYS A 86 23.71 9.11 8.30
N ILE A 87 24.59 9.70 9.12
CA ILE A 87 24.22 10.23 10.44
C ILE A 87 23.20 11.37 10.27
N ASP A 88 23.50 12.33 9.40
CA ASP A 88 22.62 13.45 9.12
C ASP A 88 21.26 13.00 8.55
N LEU A 89 21.23 12.01 7.66
CA LEU A 89 19.98 11.43 7.15
C LEU A 89 19.17 10.70 8.23
N ALA A 90 19.83 9.98 9.14
CA ALA A 90 19.14 9.29 10.23
C ALA A 90 18.38 10.27 11.15
N GLU A 91 18.90 11.49 11.32
CA GLU A 91 18.27 12.54 12.13
C GLU A 91 17.18 13.32 11.38
N THR A 92 17.26 13.37 10.05
CA THR A 92 16.43 14.27 9.24
C THR A 92 15.32 13.62 8.44
N ILE A 93 15.42 12.33 8.11
CA ILE A 93 14.41 11.62 7.33
C ILE A 93 13.22 11.24 8.21
N ASP A 94 12.02 11.69 7.81
CA ASP A 94 10.79 11.48 8.57
C ASP A 94 9.83 10.48 7.88
N LYS A 95 10.15 9.98 6.68
CA LYS A 95 9.30 9.05 5.92
C LYS A 95 9.93 7.67 5.83
N PHE A 96 9.12 6.65 6.12
CA PHE A 96 9.56 5.25 6.04
C PHE A 96 10.06 4.84 4.65
N GLU A 97 9.40 5.31 3.59
CA GLU A 97 9.80 4.98 2.22
C GLU A 97 11.16 5.59 1.83
N ASP A 98 11.43 6.83 2.27
CA ASP A 98 12.69 7.50 1.97
C ASP A 98 13.88 6.77 2.63
N ILE A 99 13.77 6.41 3.92
CA ILE A 99 14.83 5.67 4.62
C ILE A 99 15.04 4.26 4.04
N LYS A 100 13.96 3.61 3.61
CA LYS A 100 14.02 2.31 2.93
C LYS A 100 14.79 2.41 1.63
N GLN A 101 14.58 3.47 0.85
CA GLN A 101 15.31 3.69 -0.40
C GLN A 101 16.79 4.00 -0.16
N ILE A 102 17.13 4.83 0.83
CA ILE A 102 18.52 5.09 1.21
C ILE A 102 19.24 3.78 1.58
N ARG A 103 18.59 2.93 2.40
CA ARG A 103 19.14 1.61 2.75
C ARG A 103 19.29 0.70 1.52
N SER A 104 18.37 0.77 0.56
CA SER A 104 18.45 0.03 -0.70
C SER A 104 19.64 0.48 -1.57
N CYS A 105 19.93 1.78 -1.62
CA CYS A 105 21.12 2.31 -2.31
C CYS A 105 22.40 1.72 -1.73
N ILE A 106 22.53 1.68 -0.40
CA ILE A 106 23.69 1.09 0.28
C ILE A 106 23.80 -0.41 -0.01
N SER A 107 22.68 -1.15 0.07
CA SER A 107 22.66 -2.57 -0.30
C SER A 107 23.09 -2.78 -1.75
N THR A 108 22.68 -1.90 -2.66
CA THR A 108 23.09 -1.97 -4.07
C THR A 108 24.59 -1.75 -4.23
N TRP A 109 25.17 -0.79 -3.52
CA TRP A 109 26.62 -0.57 -3.54
C TRP A 109 27.40 -1.77 -3.00
N GLN A 110 26.88 -2.47 -1.99
CA GLN A 110 27.44 -3.72 -1.49
C GLN A 110 27.34 -4.85 -2.53
N THR A 111 26.15 -5.09 -3.10
CA THR A 111 25.94 -6.16 -4.10
C THR A 111 26.81 -5.96 -5.33
N GLN A 112 27.03 -4.71 -5.74
CA GLN A 112 27.87 -4.36 -6.90
C GLN A 112 29.35 -4.22 -6.54
N GLN A 113 29.75 -4.54 -5.31
CA GLN A 113 31.14 -4.47 -4.82
C GLN A 113 31.80 -3.09 -5.03
N ILE A 114 31.01 -2.02 -4.94
CA ILE A 114 31.53 -0.64 -5.03
C ILE A 114 32.26 -0.28 -3.74
N TYR A 115 31.69 -0.68 -2.61
CA TYR A 115 32.29 -0.58 -1.29
C TYR A 115 32.32 -1.96 -0.63
N ASP A 116 33.25 -2.15 0.30
CA ASP A 116 33.37 -3.41 1.00
C ASP A 116 32.17 -3.67 1.93
N GLN A 117 31.93 -4.95 2.22
CA GLN A 117 30.82 -5.38 3.04
C GLN A 117 30.84 -4.76 4.44
N GLN A 118 32.02 -4.67 5.08
CA GLN A 118 32.11 -4.16 6.45
C GLN A 118 31.75 -2.67 6.52
N PHE A 119 32.16 -1.89 5.51
CA PHE A 119 31.79 -0.49 5.38
C PHE A 119 30.28 -0.33 5.17
N CYS A 120 29.69 -1.06 4.21
CA CYS A 120 28.25 -1.02 3.95
C CYS A 120 27.42 -1.42 5.19
N GLU A 121 27.84 -2.45 5.92
CA GLU A 121 27.21 -2.87 7.18
C GLU A 121 27.26 -1.79 8.25
N LYS A 122 28.39 -1.06 8.38
CA LYS A 122 28.49 0.07 9.31
C LYS A 122 27.50 1.18 8.95
N LEU A 123 27.35 1.51 7.66
CA LEU A 123 26.37 2.52 7.22
C LEU A 123 24.93 2.06 7.50
N GLN A 124 24.60 0.79 7.21
CA GLN A 124 23.29 0.22 7.51
C GLN A 124 22.97 0.28 9.01
N LYS A 125 23.95 0.02 9.89
CA LYS A 125 23.78 0.10 11.34
C LYS A 125 23.46 1.51 11.83
N ILE A 126 24.00 2.56 11.18
CA ILE A 126 23.68 3.96 11.50
C ILE A 126 22.20 4.26 11.22
N LEU A 127 21.68 3.76 10.09
CA LEU A 127 20.30 4.01 9.65
C LEU A 127 19.26 3.09 10.31
N LEU A 128 19.69 1.97 10.89
CA LEU A 128 18.79 0.93 11.41
C LEU A 128 17.84 1.43 12.52
N PRO A 129 18.27 2.21 13.52
CA PRO A 129 17.37 2.71 14.56
C PRO A 129 16.22 3.53 13.99
N LYS A 130 16.54 4.48 13.10
CA LYS A 130 15.53 5.33 12.45
C LYS A 130 14.61 4.53 11.54
N TYR A 131 15.14 3.52 10.86
CA TYR A 131 14.32 2.64 10.03
C TYR A 131 13.27 1.88 10.85
N ASN A 132 13.67 1.32 11.99
CA ASN A 132 12.77 0.57 12.86
C ASN A 132 11.69 1.48 13.46
N GLU A 133 12.09 2.68 13.92
CA GLU A 133 11.17 3.72 14.41
C GLU A 133 10.08 4.03 13.37
N LEU A 134 10.49 4.38 12.14
CA LEU A 134 9.56 4.72 11.06
C LEU A 134 8.73 3.51 10.58
N GLN A 135 9.28 2.30 10.65
CA GLN A 135 8.55 1.07 10.31
C GLN A 135 7.41 0.82 11.31
N GLU A 136 7.69 0.95 12.61
CA GLU A 136 6.67 0.80 13.65
C GLU A 136 5.58 1.86 13.53
N GLU A 137 5.96 3.11 13.29
CA GLU A 137 5.01 4.20 13.04
C GLU A 137 4.11 3.89 11.85
N SER A 138 4.67 3.54 10.70
CA SER A 138 3.89 3.18 9.51
C SER A 138 2.92 2.01 9.77
N SER A 139 3.34 1.04 10.57
CA SER A 139 2.53 -0.15 10.91
C SER A 139 1.36 0.20 11.84
N LYS A 140 1.52 1.19 12.73
CA LYS A 140 0.45 1.65 13.63
C LYS A 140 -0.70 2.31 12.85
N TYR A 141 -0.40 3.11 11.82
CA TYR A 141 -1.42 3.74 10.98
C TYR A 141 -2.24 2.71 10.18
N VAL A 142 -1.57 1.70 9.60
CA VAL A 142 -2.25 0.62 8.83
C VAL A 142 -3.20 -0.19 9.73
N LYS A 143 -2.75 -0.59 10.93
CA LYS A 143 -3.55 -1.37 11.88
C LYS A 143 -4.77 -0.61 12.42
N LYS A 144 -4.67 0.73 12.56
CA LYS A 144 -5.77 1.57 13.05
C LYS A 144 -6.87 1.74 11.99
N GLY A 145 -6.49 1.82 10.72
CA GLY A 145 -7.41 1.82 9.58
C GLY A 145 -8.16 0.49 9.46
N GLN A 146 -7.44 -0.63 9.38
CA GLN A 146 -8.03 -1.97 9.21
C GLN A 146 -9.00 -2.33 10.34
N ASN A 147 -8.63 -2.13 11.61
CA ASN A 147 -9.50 -2.45 12.75
C ASN A 147 -10.86 -1.72 12.73
N LYS A 148 -10.95 -0.52 12.16
CA LYS A 148 -12.23 0.22 12.05
C LYS A 148 -13.14 -0.40 11.00
N TYR A 149 -12.58 -0.74 9.83
CA TYR A 149 -13.34 -1.35 8.73
C TYR A 149 -13.72 -2.81 9.06
N ASP A 150 -12.83 -3.57 9.70
CA ASP A 150 -13.09 -4.95 10.10
C ASP A 150 -14.22 -5.05 11.13
N LYS A 151 -14.25 -4.16 12.12
CA LYS A 151 -15.29 -4.14 13.15
C LYS A 151 -16.67 -3.74 12.59
N ALA A 152 -16.71 -2.79 11.67
CA ALA A 152 -17.95 -2.40 10.98
C ALA A 152 -18.45 -3.51 10.05
N PHE A 153 -17.53 -4.15 9.32
CA PHE A 153 -17.84 -5.28 8.44
C PHE A 153 -18.44 -6.46 9.21
N ILE A 154 -17.83 -6.87 10.33
CA ILE A 154 -18.33 -7.97 11.16
C ILE A 154 -19.74 -7.67 11.69
N LYS A 155 -20.00 -6.44 12.15
CA LYS A 155 -21.33 -6.03 12.61
C LYS A 155 -22.37 -6.05 11.48
N ASN A 156 -22.03 -5.51 10.31
CA ASN A 156 -22.93 -5.50 9.16
C ASN A 156 -23.23 -6.92 8.67
N TYR A 157 -22.22 -7.79 8.64
CA TYR A 157 -22.39 -9.20 8.29
C TYR A 157 -23.34 -9.91 9.26
N GLN A 158 -23.19 -9.70 10.56
CA GLN A 158 -24.10 -10.27 11.58
C GLN A 158 -25.54 -9.78 11.40
N LEU A 159 -25.74 -8.49 11.13
CA LEU A 159 -27.06 -7.91 10.89
C LEU A 159 -27.73 -8.51 9.65
N ILE A 160 -27.01 -8.61 8.53
CA ILE A 160 -27.51 -9.24 7.30
C ILE A 160 -27.92 -10.69 7.56
N LYS A 161 -27.10 -11.44 8.33
CA LYS A 161 -27.42 -12.82 8.70
C LYS A 161 -28.72 -12.94 9.49
N GLN A 162 -28.97 -12.02 10.42
CA GLN A 162 -30.23 -11.97 11.18
C GLN A 162 -31.42 -11.64 10.27
N ILE A 163 -31.27 -10.65 9.38
CA ILE A 163 -32.32 -10.27 8.42
C ILE A 163 -32.70 -11.45 7.53
N LEU A 164 -31.70 -12.15 6.97
CA LEU A 164 -31.95 -13.34 6.12
C LEU A 164 -32.71 -14.43 6.89
N LYS A 165 -32.38 -14.64 8.17
CA LYS A 165 -33.08 -15.61 9.02
C LYS A 165 -34.55 -15.21 9.24
N PHE A 166 -34.82 -13.93 9.50
CA PHE A 166 -36.18 -13.42 9.65
C PHE A 166 -36.97 -13.51 8.34
N GLN A 167 -36.37 -13.19 7.20
CA GLN A 167 -37.01 -13.34 5.90
C GLN A 167 -37.40 -14.80 5.65
N GLN A 168 -36.51 -15.75 5.91
CA GLN A 168 -36.79 -17.16 5.74
C GLN A 168 -37.94 -17.63 6.66
N GLN A 169 -37.97 -17.16 7.90
CA GLN A 169 -39.05 -17.47 8.84
C GLN A 169 -40.39 -16.89 8.37
N TYR A 170 -40.40 -15.65 7.90
CA TYR A 170 -41.60 -15.02 7.34
C TYR A 170 -42.14 -15.80 6.13
N GLN A 171 -41.26 -16.23 5.23
CA GLN A 171 -41.62 -17.02 4.06
C GLN A 171 -42.25 -18.36 4.46
N GLN A 172 -41.64 -19.08 5.39
CA GLN A 172 -42.19 -20.34 5.91
C GLN A 172 -43.57 -20.17 6.54
N THR A 173 -43.79 -19.09 7.31
CA THR A 173 -45.12 -18.81 7.87
C THR A 173 -46.13 -18.42 6.80
N SER A 174 -45.71 -17.67 5.78
CA SER A 174 -46.57 -17.29 4.66
C SER A 174 -47.02 -18.51 3.86
N ASP A 175 -46.08 -19.39 3.53
CA ASP A 175 -46.34 -20.63 2.79
C ASP A 175 -47.30 -21.54 3.58
N ALA A 176 -47.06 -21.70 4.88
CA ALA A 176 -47.95 -22.48 5.75
C ALA A 176 -49.39 -21.93 5.80
N CYS A 177 -49.55 -20.59 5.82
CA CYS A 177 -50.88 -19.97 5.76
C CYS A 177 -51.57 -20.19 4.40
N ILE A 178 -50.82 -20.15 3.30
CA ILE A 178 -51.35 -20.41 1.95
C ILE A 178 -51.79 -21.88 1.83
N ASP A 179 -51.01 -22.81 2.37
CA ASP A 179 -51.34 -24.25 2.38
C ASP A 179 -52.62 -24.52 3.16
N LEU A 180 -52.75 -23.96 4.38
CA LEU A 180 -53.95 -24.06 5.21
C LEU A 180 -55.19 -23.48 4.50
N ALA A 181 -55.07 -22.34 3.83
CA ALA A 181 -56.17 -21.74 3.08
C ALA A 181 -56.58 -22.64 1.89
N SER A 182 -55.61 -23.26 1.23
CA SER A 182 -55.85 -24.18 0.11
C SER A 182 -56.53 -25.47 0.55
N GLU A 183 -56.12 -26.06 1.69
CA GLU A 183 -56.77 -27.22 2.29
C GLU A 183 -58.23 -26.91 2.66
N PHE A 184 -58.50 -25.76 3.27
CA PHE A 184 -59.86 -25.32 3.58
C PHE A 184 -60.74 -25.19 2.33
N LEU A 185 -60.21 -24.63 1.25
CA LEU A 185 -60.93 -24.50 -0.02
C LEU A 185 -61.22 -25.88 -0.65
N GLN A 186 -60.25 -26.80 -0.64
CA GLN A 186 -60.45 -28.16 -1.14
C GLN A 186 -61.49 -28.93 -0.32
N GLN A 187 -61.46 -28.78 1.00
CA GLN A 187 -62.41 -29.45 1.89
C GLN A 187 -63.83 -28.89 1.69
N ASN A 188 -63.96 -27.58 1.51
CA ASN A 188 -65.25 -26.97 1.14
C ASN A 188 -65.76 -27.46 -0.21
N GLN A 189 -64.89 -27.56 -1.23
CA GLN A 189 -65.27 -28.13 -2.53
C GLN A 189 -65.72 -29.59 -2.43
N LYS A 190 -65.03 -30.42 -1.65
CA LYS A 190 -65.48 -31.80 -1.38
C LYS A 190 -66.85 -31.85 -0.72
N ASN A 191 -67.05 -31.05 0.33
CA ASN A 191 -68.33 -30.99 1.04
C ASN A 191 -69.49 -30.52 0.11
N VAL A 192 -69.23 -29.56 -0.79
CA VAL A 192 -70.21 -29.11 -1.78
C VAL A 192 -70.56 -30.23 -2.76
N ASN A 193 -69.54 -30.91 -3.32
CA ASN A 193 -69.75 -32.01 -4.27
C ASN A 193 -70.48 -33.20 -3.64
N GLU A 194 -70.16 -33.56 -2.39
CA GLU A 194 -70.86 -34.61 -1.63
C GLU A 194 -72.33 -34.24 -1.37
N HIS A 195 -72.61 -32.96 -1.11
CA HIS A 195 -73.97 -32.49 -0.91
C HIS A 195 -74.80 -32.49 -2.21
N GLU A 196 -74.18 -32.19 -3.35
CA GLU A 196 -74.82 -32.25 -4.68
C GLU A 196 -75.14 -33.70 -5.09
N GLN A 197 -74.20 -34.64 -4.87
CA GLN A 197 -74.43 -36.07 -5.14
C GLN A 197 -75.56 -36.66 -4.28
N ASN A 198 -75.65 -36.28 -3.00
CA ASN A 198 -76.75 -36.76 -2.15
C ASN A 198 -78.12 -36.23 -2.60
N LYS A 199 -78.19 -34.99 -3.09
CA LYS A 199 -79.44 -34.44 -3.65
C LYS A 199 -79.86 -35.14 -4.95
N GLU A 200 -78.92 -35.52 -5.81
CA GLU A 200 -79.23 -36.29 -7.03
C GLU A 200 -79.69 -37.72 -6.70
N ASN A 201 -79.08 -38.37 -5.70
CA ASN A 201 -79.50 -39.70 -5.25
C ASN A 201 -80.90 -39.70 -4.62
N ASP A 202 -81.21 -38.68 -3.79
CA ASP A 202 -82.55 -38.51 -3.20
C ASP A 202 -83.62 -38.26 -4.29
N HIS A 203 -83.28 -37.53 -5.36
CA HIS A 203 -84.19 -37.28 -6.48
C HIS A 203 -84.49 -38.55 -7.29
N MET A 204 -83.48 -39.40 -7.51
CA MET A 204 -83.66 -40.69 -8.19
C MET A 204 -84.43 -41.72 -7.36
N GLU A 205 -84.32 -41.72 -6.02
CA GLU A 205 -85.13 -42.58 -5.16
C GLU A 205 -86.62 -42.18 -5.13
N ILE A 206 -86.92 -40.90 -5.32
CA ILE A 206 -88.30 -40.40 -5.39
C ILE A 206 -88.96 -40.78 -6.72
N GLU A 207 -88.22 -40.74 -7.83
CA GLU A 207 -88.74 -41.14 -9.15
C GLU A 207 -88.97 -42.66 -9.29
N GLN A 208 -88.23 -43.50 -8.55
CA GLN A 208 -88.44 -44.97 -8.56
C GLN A 208 -89.62 -45.45 -7.69
N LYS A 209 -90.30 -44.55 -6.96
CA LYS A 209 -91.45 -44.87 -6.09
C LYS A 209 -92.81 -44.38 -6.63
N GLN A 210 -92.88 -43.92 -7.89
CA GLN A 210 -94.12 -43.62 -8.62
C GLN A 210 -94.32 -44.64 -9.76
#